data_AF-A0A442S8W0-F1
#
_entry.id   AF-A0A442S8W0-F1
#
_cell.length_a   1.000
_cell.length_b   1.000
_cell.length_c   1.000
_cell.angle_alpha   90.00
_cell.angle_beta   90.00
_cell.angle_gamma   90.00
#
_symmetry.space_group_name_H-M   'P 1'
#
loop_
_entity.id
_entity.type
_entity.pdbx_description
1 polymer ?
#
loop_
_entity_poly.entity_id
_entity_poly.type
_entity_poly.pdbx_seq_one_letter_code
_entity_poly.pdbx_strand_id
1 'polypeptide(L)'
;MSATRRKLTTIFSADVQGYTRLMEADEEGTLATLKQYRDAMARLIEARGGRVVNTWGDGLIAEFPSVVESVRTAIDVQNELAGHNAVRPAETQMRFRIGINLGDVMVEGDDIYGDGVNIAARVQTAAPAGGIVISNTVYDQVRNKMAVGFEFLGDLAVKNIEEGVPSYVVRIGGEKSGAEAVARRAEPAADGRSRDAARSGAFLGRRISRKFLLLALTALGLVAINVLSWNGIFWAGWPMLAVAVLAGLRWASMTRLINRDVAMLSVVALGVVGVNLLTWNGIFWAKWPLLGIALAGGIGWIIRKRAS
;
A
#
# COMPACT_ATOMS: atom_id res chain seq x y z
N MET A 1 -20.83 8.97 -16.63
CA MET A 1 -20.31 9.26 -15.29
C MET A 1 -20.64 8.06 -14.42
N SER A 2 -19.65 7.29 -13.98
CA SER A 2 -19.89 6.19 -13.04
C SER A 2 -20.31 6.83 -11.71
N ALA A 3 -21.50 6.52 -11.21
CA ALA A 3 -21.97 7.08 -9.96
C ALA A 3 -21.21 6.42 -8.81
N THR A 4 -20.31 7.16 -8.16
CA THR A 4 -19.60 6.67 -6.97
C THR A 4 -20.60 6.42 -5.85
N ARG A 5 -20.73 5.17 -5.39
CA ARG A 5 -21.72 4.75 -4.39
C ARG A 5 -21.04 4.29 -3.10
N ARG A 6 -21.56 4.70 -1.94
CA ARG A 6 -21.15 4.13 -0.64
C ARG A 6 -21.85 2.81 -0.36
N LYS A 7 -21.11 1.86 0.19
CA LYS A 7 -21.59 0.54 0.57
C LYS A 7 -20.83 0.05 1.81
N LEU A 8 -21.55 -0.49 2.78
CA LEU A 8 -20.97 -1.30 3.84
C LEU A 8 -20.76 -2.72 3.32
N THR A 9 -19.53 -3.23 3.34
CA THR A 9 -19.19 -4.54 2.80
C THR A 9 -18.08 -5.21 3.62
N THR A 10 -17.93 -6.52 3.48
CA THR A 10 -16.80 -7.24 4.08
C THR A 10 -15.66 -7.30 3.07
N ILE A 11 -14.51 -6.75 3.42
CA ILE A 11 -13.31 -6.74 2.60
C ILE A 11 -12.42 -7.91 3.02
N PHE A 12 -12.08 -8.74 2.05
CA PHE A 12 -11.12 -9.84 2.16
C PHE A 12 -9.84 -9.42 1.42
N SER A 13 -8.72 -9.39 2.13
CA SER A 13 -7.41 -9.07 1.57
C SER A 13 -6.47 -10.23 1.79
N ALA A 14 -5.87 -10.74 0.71
CA ALA A 14 -4.88 -11.80 0.75
C ALA A 14 -3.60 -11.34 0.06
N ASP A 15 -2.45 -11.73 0.59
CA ASP A 15 -1.14 -11.39 0.02
C ASP A 15 -0.08 -12.42 0.39
N VAL A 16 0.92 -12.58 -0.49
CA VAL A 16 1.97 -13.59 -0.35
C VAL A 16 3.03 -13.13 0.64
N GLN A 17 3.40 -13.98 1.59
CA GLN A 17 4.57 -13.71 2.41
C GLN A 17 5.86 -13.97 1.62
N GLY A 18 6.71 -12.95 1.52
CA GLY A 18 8.08 -13.11 1.00
C GLY A 18 8.15 -13.30 -0.51
N TYR A 19 7.18 -12.75 -1.26
CA TYR A 19 7.09 -12.87 -2.72
C TYR A 19 8.39 -12.51 -3.46
N THR A 20 9.05 -11.42 -3.07
CA THR A 20 10.32 -10.99 -3.69
C THR A 20 11.40 -12.08 -3.66
N ARG A 21 11.50 -12.83 -2.56
CA ARG A 21 12.49 -13.92 -2.41
C ARG A 21 12.18 -15.10 -3.32
N LEU A 22 10.89 -15.40 -3.55
CA LEU A 22 10.46 -16.47 -4.44
C LEU A 22 10.76 -16.11 -5.91
N MET A 23 10.50 -14.86 -6.29
CA MET A 23 10.81 -14.34 -7.61
C MET A 23 12.31 -14.39 -7.93
N GLU A 24 13.18 -14.03 -6.98
CA GLU A 24 14.65 -14.11 -7.17
C GLU A 24 15.16 -15.54 -7.38
N ALA A 25 14.46 -16.55 -6.85
CA ALA A 25 14.86 -17.95 -6.94
C ALA A 25 14.39 -18.62 -8.25
N ASP A 26 13.15 -18.35 -8.66
CA ASP A 26 12.53 -18.90 -9.87
C ASP A 26 11.33 -18.03 -10.28
N GLU A 27 11.55 -17.13 -11.25
CA GLU A 27 10.51 -16.20 -11.72
C GLU A 27 9.33 -16.93 -12.37
N GLU A 28 9.59 -17.89 -13.24
CA GLU A 28 8.55 -18.56 -14.05
C GLU A 28 7.72 -19.51 -13.18
N GLY A 29 8.36 -20.32 -12.34
CA GLY A 29 7.67 -21.22 -11.43
C GLY A 29 6.89 -20.49 -10.34
N THR A 30 7.41 -19.35 -9.86
CA THR A 30 6.70 -18.50 -8.87
C THR A 30 5.45 -17.88 -9.48
N LEU A 31 5.53 -17.34 -10.71
CA LEU A 31 4.37 -16.77 -11.40
C LEU A 31 3.30 -17.84 -11.70
N ALA A 32 3.70 -19.03 -12.16
CA ALA A 32 2.77 -20.13 -12.40
C ALA A 32 2.05 -20.56 -11.11
N THR A 33 2.79 -20.65 -10.00
CA THR A 33 2.23 -21.01 -8.68
C THR A 33 1.29 -19.93 -8.16
N LEU A 34 1.68 -18.66 -8.28
CA LEU A 34 0.86 -17.53 -7.89
C LEU A 34 -0.48 -17.54 -8.64
N LYS A 35 -0.43 -17.78 -9.96
CA LYS A 35 -1.63 -17.88 -10.80
C LYS A 35 -2.54 -19.02 -10.34
N GLN A 36 -1.99 -20.22 -10.13
CA GLN A 36 -2.75 -21.37 -9.64
C GLN A 36 -3.45 -21.07 -8.31
N TYR A 37 -2.75 -20.42 -7.37
CA TYR A 37 -3.30 -20.12 -6.05
C TYR A 37 -4.37 -19.02 -6.13
N ARG A 38 -4.19 -18.04 -7.02
CA ARG A 38 -5.21 -17.02 -7.31
C ARG A 38 -6.46 -17.61 -7.93
N ASP A 39 -6.32 -18.52 -8.88
CA ASP A 39 -7.46 -19.19 -9.52
C ASP A 39 -8.23 -20.04 -8.49
N ALA A 40 -7.52 -20.74 -7.61
CA ALA A 40 -8.12 -21.49 -6.49
C ALA A 40 -8.87 -20.55 -5.52
N MET A 41 -8.25 -19.45 -5.11
CA MET A 41 -8.88 -18.45 -4.24
C MET A 41 -10.12 -17.83 -4.89
N ALA A 42 -10.04 -17.39 -6.15
CA ALA A 42 -11.15 -16.80 -6.87
C ALA A 42 -12.34 -17.75 -6.94
N ARG A 43 -12.10 -19.03 -7.27
CA ARG A 43 -13.14 -20.07 -7.28
C ARG A 43 -13.83 -20.24 -5.93
N LEU A 44 -13.08 -20.27 -4.83
CA LEU A 44 -13.64 -20.39 -3.48
C LEU A 44 -14.42 -19.15 -3.06
N ILE A 45 -13.92 -17.97 -3.41
CA ILE A 45 -14.57 -16.67 -3.15
C ILE A 45 -15.92 -16.60 -3.86
N GLU A 46 -15.94 -16.90 -5.16
CA GLU A 46 -17.16 -16.87 -5.97
C GLU A 46 -18.18 -17.93 -5.53
N ALA A 47 -17.72 -19.13 -5.17
CA ALA A 47 -18.59 -20.21 -4.68
C ALA A 47 -19.37 -19.85 -3.42
N ARG A 48 -18.88 -18.88 -2.63
CA ARG A 48 -19.53 -18.38 -1.40
C ARG A 48 -20.15 -16.98 -1.57
N GLY A 49 -20.37 -16.57 -2.81
CA GLY A 49 -21.03 -15.30 -3.14
C GLY A 49 -20.17 -14.07 -2.92
N GLY A 50 -18.86 -14.24 -2.78
CA GLY A 50 -17.90 -13.15 -2.82
C GLY A 50 -17.61 -12.72 -4.26
N ARG A 51 -17.05 -11.52 -4.41
CA ARG A 51 -16.60 -10.98 -5.70
C ARG A 51 -15.14 -10.57 -5.58
N VAL A 52 -14.29 -11.08 -6.46
CA VAL A 52 -12.92 -10.58 -6.61
C VAL A 52 -13.00 -9.19 -7.23
N VAL A 53 -12.52 -8.19 -6.51
CA VAL A 53 -12.55 -6.79 -6.94
C VAL A 53 -11.28 -6.49 -7.72
N ASN A 54 -10.13 -6.82 -7.14
CA ASN A 54 -8.86 -6.41 -7.71
C ASN A 54 -7.72 -7.35 -7.32
N THR A 55 -6.73 -7.46 -8.20
CA THR A 55 -5.54 -8.31 -8.04
C THR A 55 -4.31 -7.51 -8.42
N TRP A 56 -3.82 -6.66 -7.52
CA TRP A 56 -2.62 -5.85 -7.76
C TRP A 56 -1.37 -6.56 -7.23
N GLY A 57 -0.35 -6.69 -8.08
CA GLY A 57 0.95 -7.29 -7.72
C GLY A 57 0.82 -8.78 -7.44
N ASP A 58 1.08 -9.16 -6.19
CA ASP A 58 1.00 -10.49 -5.56
C ASP A 58 -0.20 -10.67 -4.61
N GLY A 59 -0.94 -9.59 -4.35
CA GLY A 59 -2.15 -9.60 -3.52
C GLY A 59 -3.44 -9.89 -4.28
N LEU A 60 -4.51 -10.15 -3.54
CA LEU A 60 -5.89 -10.33 -4.00
C LEU A 60 -6.83 -9.61 -3.03
N ILE A 61 -7.76 -8.82 -3.57
CA ILE A 61 -8.82 -8.15 -2.82
C ILE A 61 -10.17 -8.64 -3.34
N ALA A 62 -11.01 -9.06 -2.41
CA ALA A 62 -12.38 -9.46 -2.68
C ALA A 62 -13.34 -8.79 -1.69
N GLU A 63 -14.60 -8.70 -2.08
CA GLU A 63 -15.67 -8.30 -1.18
C GLU A 63 -16.70 -9.41 -0.98
N PHE A 64 -17.32 -9.44 0.20
CA PHE A 64 -18.39 -10.36 0.54
C PHE A 64 -19.59 -9.60 1.11
N PRO A 65 -20.82 -9.93 0.65
CA PRO A 65 -22.04 -9.49 1.30
C PRO A 65 -22.21 -10.05 2.73
N SER A 66 -21.65 -11.24 2.99
CA SER A 66 -21.75 -11.94 4.28
C SER A 66 -20.39 -12.05 4.96
N VAL A 67 -20.29 -11.53 6.18
CA VAL A 67 -19.09 -11.62 7.02
C VAL A 67 -18.74 -13.09 7.32
N VAL A 68 -19.76 -13.91 7.63
CA VAL A 68 -19.57 -15.33 7.97
C VAL A 68 -19.02 -16.10 6.78
N GLU A 69 -19.55 -15.86 5.58
CA GLU A 69 -19.06 -16.53 4.37
C GLU A 69 -17.65 -16.07 4.00
N SER A 70 -17.28 -14.81 4.26
CA SER A 70 -15.91 -14.34 4.09
C SER A 70 -14.92 -15.11 4.98
N VAL A 71 -15.23 -15.29 6.26
CA VAL A 71 -14.35 -16.03 7.19
C VAL A 71 -14.30 -17.52 6.85
N ARG A 72 -15.42 -18.13 6.46
CA ARG A 72 -15.45 -19.53 5.97
C ARG A 72 -14.57 -19.69 4.73
N THR A 73 -14.69 -18.77 3.78
CA THR A 73 -13.84 -18.76 2.58
C THR A 73 -12.37 -18.67 2.96
N ALA A 74 -11.99 -17.82 3.91
CA ALA A 74 -10.61 -17.69 4.35
C ALA A 74 -10.05 -19.00 4.90
N ILE A 75 -10.85 -19.73 5.69
CA ILE A 75 -10.47 -21.03 6.23
C ILE A 75 -10.30 -22.05 5.10
N ASP A 76 -11.26 -22.12 4.18
CA ASP A 76 -11.21 -23.03 3.03
C ASP A 76 -9.98 -22.75 2.15
N VAL A 77 -9.68 -21.46 1.90
CA VAL A 77 -8.50 -21.01 1.17
C VAL A 77 -7.23 -21.48 1.88
N GLN A 78 -7.07 -21.22 3.18
CA GLN A 78 -5.86 -21.65 3.89
C GLN A 78 -5.69 -23.17 3.89
N ASN A 79 -6.79 -23.93 4.01
CA ASN A 79 -6.75 -25.39 3.94
C ASN A 79 -6.33 -25.89 2.55
N GLU A 80 -6.92 -25.34 1.48
CA GLU A 80 -6.59 -25.73 0.10
C GLU A 80 -5.13 -25.37 -0.25
N LEU A 81 -4.69 -24.16 0.09
CA LEU A 81 -3.31 -23.73 -0.14
C LEU A 81 -2.30 -24.50 0.73
N ALA A 82 -2.67 -24.89 1.95
CA ALA A 82 -1.84 -25.77 2.78
C ALA A 82 -1.68 -27.15 2.11
N GLY A 83 -2.75 -27.71 1.53
CA GLY A 83 -2.70 -28.94 0.74
C GLY A 83 -1.76 -28.84 -0.46
N HIS A 84 -1.81 -27.75 -1.21
CA HIS A 84 -0.89 -27.50 -2.31
C HIS A 84 0.57 -27.32 -1.86
N ASN A 85 0.80 -26.66 -0.73
CA ASN A 85 2.14 -26.47 -0.18
C ASN A 85 2.74 -27.76 0.42
N ALA A 86 1.92 -28.69 0.89
CA ALA A 86 2.38 -29.94 1.51
C ALA A 86 3.18 -30.84 0.55
N VAL A 87 2.90 -30.75 -0.75
CA VAL A 87 3.62 -31.52 -1.79
C VAL A 87 4.84 -30.79 -2.35
N ARG A 88 5.15 -29.58 -1.86
CA ARG A 88 6.23 -28.72 -2.37
C ARG A 88 7.40 -28.64 -1.39
N PRO A 89 8.65 -28.49 -1.88
CA PRO A 89 9.80 -28.17 -1.04
C PRO A 89 9.58 -26.91 -0.22
N ALA A 90 10.05 -26.89 1.02
CA ALA A 90 9.81 -25.81 2.00
C ALA A 90 10.20 -24.43 1.44
N GLU A 91 11.26 -24.37 0.62
CA GLU A 91 11.81 -23.15 0.04
C GLU A 91 10.88 -22.53 -1.01
N THR A 92 10.03 -23.35 -1.64
CA THR A 92 9.09 -22.98 -2.72
C THR A 92 7.64 -22.89 -2.25
N GLN A 93 7.38 -23.11 -0.96
CA GLN A 93 6.05 -22.97 -0.39
C GLN A 93 5.62 -21.51 -0.42
N MET A 94 4.46 -21.25 -1.02
CA MET A 94 3.87 -19.93 -1.11
C MET A 94 2.77 -19.80 -0.05
N ARG A 95 3.04 -19.05 1.02
CA ARG A 95 2.11 -18.88 2.13
C ARG A 95 1.39 -17.55 2.03
N PHE A 96 0.08 -17.60 1.88
CA PHE A 96 -0.76 -16.41 1.90
C PHE A 96 -1.10 -15.99 3.32
N ARG A 97 -1.14 -14.69 3.52
CA ARG A 97 -1.65 -14.02 4.72
C ARG A 97 -3.01 -13.46 4.37
N ILE A 98 -4.01 -13.67 5.22
CA ILE A 98 -5.37 -13.18 4.97
C ILE A 98 -5.78 -12.22 6.08
N GLY A 99 -6.34 -11.07 5.68
CA GLY A 99 -6.96 -10.08 6.55
C GLY A 99 -8.41 -9.85 6.15
N ILE A 100 -9.31 -9.77 7.13
CA ILE A 100 -10.74 -9.52 6.89
C ILE A 100 -11.20 -8.34 7.73
N ASN A 101 -11.90 -7.40 7.10
CA ASN A 101 -12.50 -6.26 7.77
C ASN A 101 -13.93 -6.01 7.27
N LEU A 102 -14.83 -5.61 8.16
CA LEU A 102 -16.15 -5.08 7.80
C LEU A 102 -16.08 -3.55 7.90
N GLY A 103 -16.37 -2.84 6.82
CA GLY A 103 -16.30 -1.38 6.80
C GLY A 103 -16.94 -0.74 5.57
N ASP A 104 -17.13 0.58 5.66
CA ASP A 104 -17.66 1.38 4.55
C ASP A 104 -16.62 1.57 3.45
N VAL A 105 -17.05 1.39 2.21
CA VAL A 105 -16.26 1.60 0.99
C VAL A 105 -17.02 2.46 -0.02
N MET A 106 -16.26 3.16 -0.86
CA MET A 106 -16.74 3.77 -2.09
C MET A 106 -16.56 2.76 -3.22
N VAL A 107 -17.63 2.49 -3.97
CA VAL A 107 -17.63 1.64 -5.15
C VAL A 107 -17.61 2.52 -6.39
N GLU A 108 -16.66 2.26 -7.29
CA GLU A 108 -16.57 2.90 -8.60
C GLU A 108 -16.33 1.83 -9.67
N GLY A 109 -17.37 1.52 -10.45
CA GLY A 109 -17.33 0.38 -11.38
C GLY A 109 -17.17 -0.94 -10.62
N ASP A 110 -16.11 -1.68 -10.92
CA ASP A 110 -15.77 -2.95 -10.26
C ASP A 110 -14.79 -2.79 -9.10
N ASP A 111 -14.22 -1.61 -8.90
CA ASP A 111 -13.26 -1.31 -7.84
C ASP A 111 -13.91 -0.79 -6.55
N ILE A 112 -13.21 -1.01 -5.42
CA ILE A 112 -13.58 -0.50 -4.10
C ILE A 112 -12.44 0.32 -3.49
N TYR A 113 -12.80 1.42 -2.84
CA TYR A 113 -11.86 2.35 -2.22
C TYR A 113 -12.33 2.80 -0.83
N GLY A 114 -11.39 3.30 -0.02
CA GLY A 114 -11.66 3.92 1.26
C GLY A 114 -10.97 3.23 2.43
N ASP A 115 -11.25 3.71 3.63
CA ASP A 115 -10.55 3.27 4.84
C ASP A 115 -10.81 1.81 5.17
N GLY A 116 -12.00 1.28 4.83
CA GLY A 116 -12.31 -0.15 4.99
C GLY A 116 -11.30 -1.07 4.29
N VAL A 117 -10.83 -0.67 3.11
CA VAL A 117 -9.81 -1.42 2.33
C VAL A 117 -8.43 -1.28 2.96
N ASN A 118 -8.06 -0.08 3.39
CA ASN A 118 -6.78 0.19 4.06
C ASN A 118 -6.64 -0.59 5.38
N ILE A 119 -7.73 -0.67 6.16
CA ILE A 119 -7.78 -1.48 7.38
C ILE A 119 -7.62 -2.96 7.04
N ALA A 120 -8.35 -3.48 6.05
CA ALA A 120 -8.23 -4.89 5.65
C ALA A 120 -6.80 -5.27 5.27
N ALA A 121 -6.12 -4.42 4.50
CA ALA A 121 -4.71 -4.61 4.14
C ALA A 121 -3.78 -4.55 5.35
N ARG A 122 -4.03 -3.66 6.32
CA ARG A 122 -3.25 -3.60 7.55
C ARG A 122 -3.44 -4.85 8.41
N VAL A 123 -4.68 -5.30 8.56
CA VAL A 123 -5.05 -6.53 9.27
C VAL A 123 -4.38 -7.74 8.61
N GLN A 124 -4.38 -7.81 7.28
CA GLN A 124 -3.69 -8.84 6.50
C GLN A 124 -2.19 -8.86 6.78
N THR A 125 -1.55 -7.69 6.81
CA THR A 125 -0.09 -7.60 7.03
C THR A 125 0.31 -8.15 8.41
N ALA A 126 -0.56 -8.03 9.41
CA ALA A 126 -0.35 -8.57 10.74
C ALA A 126 -0.56 -10.09 10.84
N ALA A 127 -1.13 -10.72 9.82
CA ALA A 127 -1.35 -12.16 9.84
C ALA A 127 -0.02 -12.94 9.73
N PRO A 128 0.14 -14.03 10.50
CA PRO A 128 1.27 -14.93 10.31
C PRO A 128 1.16 -15.64 8.95
N ALA A 129 2.26 -16.25 8.50
CA ALA A 129 2.29 -16.99 7.24
C ALA A 129 1.26 -18.14 7.25
N GLY A 130 0.33 -18.16 6.29
CA GLY A 130 -0.77 -19.13 6.29
C GLY A 130 -1.85 -18.84 7.34
N GLY A 131 -1.81 -17.67 7.96
CA GLY A 131 -2.75 -17.24 9.00
C GLY A 131 -3.88 -16.37 8.47
N ILE A 132 -4.89 -16.22 9.32
CA ILE A 132 -6.05 -15.36 9.10
C ILE A 132 -6.14 -14.42 10.30
N VAL A 133 -6.20 -13.11 10.04
CA VAL A 133 -6.51 -12.09 11.05
C VAL A 133 -7.78 -11.36 10.65
N ILE A 134 -8.61 -11.07 11.64
CA ILE A 134 -9.88 -10.37 11.46
C ILE A 134 -9.93 -9.14 12.36
N SER A 135 -10.58 -8.08 11.90
CA SER A 135 -10.85 -6.91 12.75
C SER A 135 -11.94 -7.21 13.80
N ASN A 136 -12.05 -6.36 14.81
CA ASN A 136 -13.08 -6.50 15.84
C ASN A 136 -14.51 -6.50 15.27
N THR A 137 -14.77 -5.68 14.24
CA THR A 137 -16.10 -5.63 13.60
C THR A 137 -16.47 -6.95 12.94
N VAL A 138 -15.49 -7.71 12.43
CA VAL A 138 -15.70 -9.07 11.92
C VAL A 138 -15.88 -10.06 13.07
N TYR A 139 -15.03 -9.99 14.08
CA TYR A 139 -15.08 -10.86 15.26
C TYR A 139 -16.46 -10.85 15.94
N ASP A 140 -17.02 -9.66 16.17
CA ASP A 140 -18.33 -9.49 16.80
C ASP A 140 -19.45 -10.20 16.01
N GLN A 141 -19.30 -10.32 14.69
CA GLN A 141 -20.29 -10.96 13.82
C GLN A 141 -20.16 -12.47 13.75
N VAL A 142 -18.98 -13.04 14.02
CA VAL A 142 -18.68 -14.46 13.78
C VAL A 142 -18.40 -15.29 15.03
N ARG A 143 -18.04 -14.67 16.17
CA ARG A 143 -17.62 -15.37 17.40
C ARG A 143 -18.59 -16.45 17.90
N ASN A 144 -19.89 -16.26 17.67
CA ASN A 144 -20.94 -17.19 18.10
C ASN A 144 -21.48 -18.07 16.96
N LYS A 145 -21.02 -17.86 15.72
CA LYS A 145 -21.55 -18.53 14.52
C LYS A 145 -20.58 -19.55 13.92
N MET A 146 -19.37 -19.65 14.46
CA MET A 146 -18.31 -20.52 13.96
C MET A 146 -17.70 -21.36 15.09
N ALA A 147 -17.28 -22.58 14.75
CA ALA A 147 -16.59 -23.49 15.65
C ALA A 147 -15.07 -23.39 15.44
N VAL A 148 -14.53 -22.18 15.60
CA VAL A 148 -13.09 -21.90 15.52
C VAL A 148 -12.67 -21.05 16.72
N GLY A 149 -11.42 -21.16 17.12
CA GLY A 149 -10.85 -20.32 18.18
C GLY A 149 -10.45 -18.93 17.65
N PHE A 150 -10.55 -17.92 18.51
CA PHE A 150 -10.07 -16.56 18.24
C PHE A 150 -9.10 -16.13 19.33
N GLU A 151 -7.98 -15.53 18.92
CA GLU A 151 -6.96 -15.03 19.84
C GLU A 151 -6.78 -13.53 19.62
N PHE A 152 -6.89 -12.74 20.69
CA PHE A 152 -6.74 -11.30 20.58
C PHE A 152 -5.27 -10.91 20.35
N LEU A 153 -5.03 -10.14 19.30
CA LEU A 153 -3.70 -9.71 18.86
C LEU A 153 -3.34 -8.29 19.35
N GLY A 154 -4.31 -7.57 19.95
CA GLY A 154 -4.16 -6.17 20.33
C GLY A 154 -4.64 -5.21 19.26
N ASP A 155 -4.33 -3.93 19.47
CA ASP A 155 -4.75 -2.83 18.60
C ASP A 155 -3.73 -2.58 17.51
N LEU A 156 -4.12 -2.81 16.26
CA LEU A 156 -3.27 -2.57 15.10
C LEU A 156 -3.32 -1.10 14.69
N ALA A 157 -2.18 -0.44 14.71
CA ALA A 157 -2.07 0.94 14.23
C ALA A 157 -2.33 1.01 12.71
N VAL A 158 -3.35 1.76 12.32
CA VAL A 158 -3.66 2.08 10.92
C VAL A 158 -3.39 3.57 10.70
N LYS A 159 -2.84 3.92 9.54
CA LYS A 159 -2.62 5.34 9.18
C LYS A 159 -3.99 6.04 9.17
N ASN A 160 -4.10 7.16 9.88
CA ASN A 160 -5.33 7.97 10.05
C ASN A 160 -6.36 7.41 11.05
N ILE A 161 -6.02 6.44 11.90
CA ILE A 161 -6.88 5.96 12.99
C ILE A 161 -6.10 6.05 14.30
N GLU A 162 -6.49 6.95 15.20
CA GLU A 162 -5.76 7.23 16.45
C GLU A 162 -5.85 6.09 17.48
N GLU A 163 -7.01 5.44 17.60
CA GLU A 163 -7.26 4.38 18.60
C GLU A 163 -6.78 2.98 18.16
N GLY A 164 -6.24 2.84 16.94
CA GLY A 164 -5.91 1.54 16.36
C GLY A 164 -7.14 0.68 16.07
N VAL A 165 -6.91 -0.52 15.53
CA VAL A 165 -7.98 -1.48 15.19
C VAL A 165 -7.76 -2.77 15.98
N PRO A 166 -8.57 -3.04 17.01
CA PRO A 166 -8.49 -4.29 17.76
C PRO A 166 -8.69 -5.46 16.80
N SER A 167 -7.79 -6.45 16.85
CA SER A 167 -7.72 -7.51 15.85
C SER A 167 -7.52 -8.89 16.49
N TYR A 168 -7.96 -9.94 15.79
CA TYR A 168 -7.95 -11.31 16.30
C TYR A 168 -7.38 -12.27 15.26
N VAL A 169 -6.56 -13.22 15.70
CA VAL A 169 -6.12 -14.36 14.88
C VAL A 169 -7.18 -15.46 14.92
N VAL A 170 -7.50 -16.05 13.77
CA VAL A 170 -8.38 -17.22 13.69
C VAL A 170 -7.54 -18.49 13.79
N ARG A 171 -7.85 -19.35 14.76
CA ARG A 171 -7.20 -20.65 14.97
C ARG A 171 -7.93 -21.74 14.18
N ILE A 172 -7.36 -22.16 13.06
CA ILE A 172 -7.88 -23.28 12.25
C ILE A 172 -7.57 -24.59 12.98
N GLY A 173 -8.60 -25.40 13.26
CA GLY A 173 -8.46 -26.71 13.92
C GLY A 173 -8.38 -26.68 15.46
N GLY A 174 -8.57 -25.53 16.10
CA GLY A 174 -8.73 -25.45 17.56
C GLY A 174 -10.19 -25.56 17.96
N GLU A 175 -10.51 -26.45 18.91
CA GLU A 175 -11.77 -26.40 19.64
C GLU A 175 -11.95 -25.01 20.28
N LYS A 176 -13.20 -24.62 20.53
CA LYS A 176 -13.55 -23.37 21.22
C LYS A 176 -12.88 -23.34 22.59
N SER A 177 -11.67 -22.78 22.67
CA SER A 177 -11.05 -22.46 23.95
C SER A 177 -11.93 -21.41 24.62
N GLY A 178 -12.48 -21.81 25.76
CA GLY A 178 -13.57 -21.14 26.45
C GLY A 178 -13.37 -19.64 26.64
N ALA A 179 -14.47 -18.93 26.45
CA ALA A 179 -14.68 -17.57 26.92
C ALA A 179 -14.64 -17.54 28.46
N GLU A 180 -13.46 -17.58 29.07
CA GLU A 180 -13.25 -17.34 30.50
C GLU A 180 -11.93 -16.61 30.75
N ALA A 181 -11.72 -15.43 30.14
CA ALA A 181 -10.61 -14.55 30.53
C ALA A 181 -10.77 -13.06 30.17
N VAL A 182 -11.98 -12.54 29.97
CA VAL A 182 -12.18 -11.08 29.87
C VAL A 182 -13.47 -10.66 30.56
N ALA A 183 -13.53 -10.93 31.85
CA ALA A 183 -14.51 -10.32 32.75
C ALA A 183 -13.84 -10.12 34.12
N ARG A 184 -12.80 -9.28 34.15
CA ARG A 184 -12.39 -8.61 35.39
C ARG A 184 -11.77 -7.24 35.06
N ARG A 185 -12.70 -6.29 34.92
CA ARG A 185 -12.68 -4.98 35.59
C ARG A 185 -11.59 -3.99 35.15
N ALA A 186 -12.00 -3.06 34.30
CA ALA A 186 -11.55 -1.69 34.38
C ALA A 186 -12.09 -1.05 35.67
N GLU A 187 -11.22 -0.45 36.48
CA GLU A 187 -11.33 0.94 36.94
C GLU A 187 -10.04 1.38 37.69
N PRO A 188 -9.77 2.70 37.78
CA PRO A 188 -8.42 3.26 37.80
C PRO A 188 -7.89 3.57 39.21
N ALA A 189 -6.57 3.57 39.37
CA ALA A 189 -5.91 4.21 40.51
C ALA A 189 -4.57 4.82 40.08
N ALA A 190 -4.37 6.05 40.54
CA ALA A 190 -3.28 6.94 40.21
C ALA A 190 -2.01 6.70 41.04
N ASP A 191 -0.93 7.29 40.51
CA ASP A 191 0.24 7.86 41.20
C ASP A 191 1.38 6.93 41.64
N GLY A 192 2.62 7.43 41.48
CA GLY A 192 3.71 7.02 42.37
C GLY A 192 5.00 6.44 41.77
N ARG A 193 5.65 7.17 40.86
CA ARG A 193 7.11 7.46 40.84
C ARG A 193 8.17 6.35 41.09
N SER A 194 9.14 6.34 40.16
CA SER A 194 10.62 6.30 40.32
C SER A 194 11.25 5.12 39.59
N ARG A 195 11.88 5.35 38.43
CA ARG A 195 13.24 5.87 38.20
C ARG A 195 14.36 4.84 38.46
N ASP A 196 15.02 4.57 37.35
CA ASP A 196 16.46 4.44 37.14
C ASP A 196 17.16 3.13 37.52
N ALA A 197 17.50 2.38 36.47
CA ALA A 197 18.87 2.12 36.01
C ALA A 197 18.95 0.69 35.45
N ALA A 198 19.69 0.31 34.42
CA ALA A 198 20.44 0.98 33.36
C ALA A 198 21.18 -0.17 32.63
N ARG A 199 21.33 -0.07 31.30
CA ARG A 199 22.43 -0.64 30.47
C ARG A 199 22.42 -2.17 30.28
N SER A 200 22.69 -2.76 29.11
CA SER A 200 23.22 -2.38 27.77
C SER A 200 22.79 -3.51 26.79
N GLY A 201 22.82 -3.43 25.46
CA GLY A 201 23.32 -2.51 24.45
C GLY A 201 22.67 -2.88 23.09
N ALA A 202 22.43 -1.94 22.17
CA ALA A 202 23.33 -1.49 21.10
C ALA A 202 22.91 -2.04 19.71
N PHE A 203 23.16 -1.23 18.66
CA PHE A 203 22.81 -1.35 17.22
C PHE A 203 21.43 -0.80 16.82
N LEU A 204 21.26 0.14 15.88
CA LEU A 204 22.19 0.85 15.01
C LEU A 204 21.51 2.16 14.55
N GLY A 205 22.20 3.29 14.73
CA GLY A 205 21.71 4.62 14.35
C GLY A 205 21.78 4.87 12.83
N ARG A 206 20.76 5.55 12.29
CA ARG A 206 20.86 6.23 11.00
C ARG A 206 20.60 7.73 11.17
N ARG A 207 21.66 8.49 10.97
CA ARG A 207 21.77 9.94 11.08
C ARG A 207 20.98 10.61 9.95
N ILE A 208 19.76 11.10 10.21
CA ILE A 208 19.00 11.91 9.25
C ILE A 208 19.67 13.29 9.16
N SER A 209 20.17 13.63 7.97
CA SER A 209 20.88 14.88 7.69
C SER A 209 19.96 16.09 7.87
N ARG A 210 20.45 17.14 8.56
CA ARG A 210 19.77 18.43 8.80
C ARG A 210 19.22 19.10 7.52
N LYS A 211 19.68 18.69 6.33
CA LYS A 211 19.19 19.15 5.03
C LYS A 211 17.76 18.66 4.70
N PHE A 212 17.35 17.49 5.20
CA PHE A 212 16.00 16.96 4.97
C PHE A 212 14.94 17.61 5.88
N LEU A 213 15.34 18.00 7.09
CA LEU A 213 14.46 18.72 8.02
C LEU A 213 14.09 20.12 7.48
N LEU A 214 15.06 20.81 6.86
CA LEU A 214 14.84 22.10 6.21
C LEU A 214 13.91 22.00 4.99
N LEU A 215 14.03 20.93 4.20
CA LEU A 215 13.13 20.67 3.06
C LEU A 215 11.70 20.31 3.51
N ALA A 216 11.55 19.61 4.63
CA ALA A 216 10.25 19.28 5.20
C ALA A 216 9.54 20.53 5.76
N LEU A 217 10.28 21.46 6.37
CA LEU A 217 9.74 22.72 6.89
C LEU A 217 9.36 23.71 5.78
N THR A 218 10.12 23.76 4.69
CA THR A 218 9.74 24.58 3.53
C THR A 218 8.51 24.04 2.81
N ALA A 219 8.39 22.71 2.69
CA ALA A 219 7.19 22.07 2.15
C ALA A 219 5.95 22.36 3.03
N LEU A 220 6.09 22.28 4.36
CA LEU A 220 5.02 22.58 5.30
C LEU A 220 4.60 24.06 5.27
N GLY A 221 5.56 24.98 5.14
CA GLY A 221 5.29 26.41 4.99
C GLY A 221 4.53 26.74 3.71
N LEU A 222 4.86 26.07 2.59
CA LEU A 222 4.15 26.23 1.32
C LEU A 222 2.70 25.71 1.41
N VAL A 223 2.47 24.62 2.13
CA VAL A 223 1.12 24.08 2.38
C VAL A 223 0.30 25.01 3.27
N ALA A 224 0.91 25.62 4.30
CA ALA A 224 0.24 26.57 5.17
C ALA A 224 -0.17 27.86 4.42
N ILE A 225 0.70 28.38 3.56
CA ILE A 225 0.40 29.53 2.69
C ILE A 225 -0.73 29.21 1.69
N ASN A 226 -0.77 27.95 1.22
CA ASN A 226 -1.80 27.49 0.29
C ASN A 226 -3.19 27.36 0.94
N VAL A 227 -3.25 26.96 2.21
CA VAL A 227 -4.52 26.88 2.95
C VAL A 227 -5.08 28.27 3.29
N LEU A 228 -4.20 29.25 3.54
CA LEU A 228 -4.61 30.59 3.98
C LEU A 228 -5.01 31.54 2.82
N SER A 229 -4.72 31.21 1.56
CA SER A 229 -4.89 32.10 0.38
C SER A 229 -5.94 31.66 -0.64
N TRP A 230 -6.84 30.72 -0.31
CA TRP A 230 -7.71 30.06 -1.29
C TRP A 230 -8.79 30.96 -1.90
N ASN A 231 -8.67 31.25 -3.20
CA ASN A 231 -9.67 31.93 -4.05
C ASN A 231 -9.98 31.13 -5.35
N GLY A 232 -9.89 29.79 -5.30
CA GLY A 232 -10.29 28.93 -6.43
C GLY A 232 -9.29 28.82 -7.61
N ILE A 233 -8.08 29.38 -7.50
CA ILE A 233 -7.00 29.20 -8.47
C ILE A 233 -5.85 28.44 -7.81
N PHE A 234 -5.51 27.26 -8.34
CA PHE A 234 -4.39 26.44 -7.86
C PHE A 234 -3.05 27.07 -8.27
N TRP A 235 -2.66 28.16 -7.61
CA TRP A 235 -1.42 28.89 -7.88
C TRP A 235 -0.15 28.07 -7.57
N ALA A 236 -0.24 27.08 -6.68
CA ALA A 236 0.88 26.25 -6.24
C ALA A 236 1.55 25.41 -7.35
N GLY A 237 0.87 25.19 -8.48
CA GLY A 237 1.44 24.49 -9.64
C GLY A 237 2.69 25.19 -10.20
N TRP A 238 2.71 26.52 -10.22
CA TRP A 238 3.82 27.30 -10.79
C TRP A 238 5.10 27.26 -9.93
N PRO A 239 5.04 27.51 -8.61
CA PRO A 239 6.20 27.34 -7.73
C PRO A 239 6.73 25.89 -7.69
N MET A 240 5.84 24.89 -7.65
CA MET A 240 6.25 23.48 -7.61
C MET A 240 6.99 23.06 -8.89
N LEU A 241 6.49 23.49 -10.05
CA LEU A 241 7.16 23.22 -11.33
C LEU A 241 8.52 23.93 -11.41
N ALA A 242 8.62 25.18 -10.94
CA ALA A 242 9.90 25.89 -10.90
C ALA A 242 10.94 25.18 -10.01
N VAL A 243 10.53 24.70 -8.83
CA VAL A 243 11.40 23.92 -7.94
C VAL A 243 11.83 22.60 -8.58
N ALA A 244 10.91 21.89 -9.24
CA ALA A 244 11.22 20.62 -9.91
C ALA A 244 12.22 20.81 -11.06
N VAL A 245 12.04 21.85 -11.88
CA VAL A 245 12.97 22.17 -12.98
C VAL A 245 14.35 22.55 -12.44
N LEU A 246 14.43 23.41 -11.40
CA LEU A 246 15.71 23.79 -10.80
C LEU A 246 16.43 22.61 -10.14
N ALA A 247 15.69 21.73 -9.47
CA ALA A 247 16.24 20.50 -8.90
C ALA A 247 16.76 19.55 -10.00
N GLY A 248 16.01 19.41 -11.10
CA GLY A 248 16.41 18.63 -12.26
C GLY A 248 17.67 19.18 -12.94
N LEU A 249 17.77 20.50 -13.12
CA LEU A 249 18.94 21.15 -13.72
C LEU A 249 20.18 20.99 -12.84
N ARG A 250 20.00 21.12 -11.52
CA ARG A 250 21.06 20.88 -10.54
C ARG A 250 21.52 19.42 -10.60
N TRP A 251 20.59 18.47 -10.65
CA TRP A 251 20.91 17.04 -10.82
C TRP A 251 21.65 16.79 -12.13
N ALA A 252 21.14 17.29 -13.26
CA ALA A 252 21.77 17.15 -14.57
C ALA A 252 23.20 17.72 -14.61
N SER A 253 23.48 18.78 -13.84
CA SER A 253 24.83 19.33 -13.71
C SER A 253 25.79 18.50 -12.83
N MET A 254 25.27 17.63 -11.96
CA MET A 254 26.04 16.79 -11.04
C MET A 254 26.22 15.35 -11.55
N THR A 255 25.35 14.90 -12.46
CA THR A 255 25.35 13.54 -13.01
C THR A 255 26.47 13.37 -14.04
N ARG A 256 27.34 12.37 -13.84
CA ARG A 256 28.40 11.97 -14.80
C ARG A 256 28.01 10.78 -15.69
N LEU A 257 26.80 10.24 -15.50
CA LEU A 257 26.29 9.03 -16.20
C LEU A 257 25.84 9.29 -17.64
N ILE A 258 25.48 10.54 -17.97
CA ILE A 258 24.93 10.95 -19.26
C ILE A 258 25.61 12.26 -19.67
N ASN A 259 25.72 12.54 -20.98
CA ASN A 259 26.22 13.81 -21.47
C ASN A 259 25.39 14.96 -20.86
N ARG A 260 26.09 15.89 -20.19
CA ARG A 260 25.51 17.01 -19.43
C ARG A 260 24.51 17.81 -20.25
N ASP A 261 24.79 17.99 -21.55
CA ASP A 261 23.90 18.75 -22.43
C ASP A 261 22.60 18.01 -22.72
N VAL A 262 22.67 16.68 -22.88
CA VAL A 262 21.48 15.84 -23.10
C VAL A 262 20.63 15.83 -21.83
N ALA A 263 21.24 15.66 -20.66
CA ALA A 263 20.53 15.69 -19.38
C ALA A 263 19.86 17.05 -19.13
N MET A 264 20.53 18.15 -19.48
CA MET A 264 19.97 19.50 -19.34
C MET A 264 18.80 19.73 -20.29
N LEU A 265 18.90 19.32 -21.56
CA LEU A 265 17.83 19.43 -22.55
C LEU A 265 16.60 18.60 -22.16
N SER A 266 16.79 17.40 -21.59
CA SER A 266 15.70 16.56 -21.09
C SER A 266 14.93 17.21 -19.94
N VAL A 267 15.62 17.85 -19.00
CA VAL A 267 14.97 18.56 -17.89
C VAL A 267 14.19 19.77 -18.39
N VAL A 268 14.75 20.53 -19.33
CA VAL A 268 14.05 21.68 -19.94
C VAL A 268 12.81 21.21 -20.72
N ALA A 269 12.91 20.12 -21.48
CA ALA A 269 11.78 19.54 -22.21
C ALA A 269 10.65 19.10 -21.27
N LEU A 270 10.98 18.44 -20.15
CA LEU A 270 9.99 18.04 -19.13
C LEU A 270 9.34 19.26 -18.45
N GLY A 271 10.11 20.33 -18.20
CA GLY A 271 9.58 21.60 -17.71
C GLY A 271 8.53 22.20 -18.65
N VAL A 272 8.81 22.24 -19.95
CA VAL A 272 7.89 22.75 -20.99
C VAL A 272 6.59 21.94 -21.04
N VAL A 273 6.67 20.61 -20.92
CA VAL A 273 5.48 19.73 -20.85
C VAL A 273 4.65 20.05 -19.61
N GLY A 274 5.28 20.25 -18.45
CA GLY A 274 4.57 20.61 -17.23
C GLY A 274 3.88 21.98 -17.32
N VAL A 275 4.50 22.98 -17.97
CA VAL A 275 3.85 24.27 -18.24
C VAL A 275 2.62 24.07 -19.14
N ASN A 276 2.70 23.24 -20.18
CA ASN A 276 1.57 22.95 -21.05
C ASN A 276 0.42 22.22 -20.33
N LEU A 277 0.72 21.35 -19.37
CA LEU A 277 -0.30 20.69 -18.53
C LEU A 277 -0.98 21.69 -17.57
N LEU A 278 -0.22 22.60 -16.97
CA LEU A 278 -0.76 23.65 -16.10
C LEU A 278 -1.56 24.72 -16.86
N THR A 279 -1.28 24.90 -18.16
CA THR A 279 -1.96 25.86 -19.04
C THR A 279 -2.91 25.19 -20.03
N TRP A 280 -3.36 23.97 -19.73
CA TRP A 280 -4.15 23.18 -20.67
C TRP A 280 -5.47 23.86 -21.03
N ASN A 281 -5.62 24.18 -22.32
CA ASN A 281 -6.83 24.77 -22.91
C ASN A 281 -7.29 23.98 -24.15
N GLY A 282 -7.00 22.67 -24.20
CA GLY A 282 -7.35 21.80 -25.33
C GLY A 282 -6.39 21.83 -26.53
N ILE A 283 -5.36 22.69 -26.50
CA ILE A 283 -4.31 22.76 -27.54
C ILE A 283 -2.97 22.40 -26.91
N PHE A 284 -2.33 21.34 -27.43
CA PHE A 284 -0.97 20.96 -27.04
C PHE A 284 0.06 21.83 -27.78
N TRP A 285 0.34 23.01 -27.24
CA TRP A 285 1.29 23.97 -27.82
C TRP A 285 2.75 23.57 -27.59
N ALA A 286 3.03 22.75 -26.57
CA ALA A 286 4.38 22.27 -26.25
C ALA A 286 5.09 21.51 -27.38
N LYS A 287 4.36 21.00 -28.39
CA LYS A 287 4.97 20.32 -29.54
C LYS A 287 6.01 21.17 -30.28
N TRP A 288 5.78 22.48 -30.39
CA TRP A 288 6.67 23.40 -31.10
C TRP A 288 8.01 23.64 -30.38
N PRO A 289 8.04 24.03 -29.09
CA PRO A 289 9.29 24.15 -28.35
C PRO A 289 10.01 22.81 -28.15
N LEU A 290 9.30 21.69 -28.00
CA LEU A 290 9.92 20.36 -27.91
C LEU A 290 10.68 19.99 -29.20
N LEU A 291 10.11 20.29 -30.37
CA LEU A 291 10.79 20.12 -31.65
C LEU A 291 12.04 21.01 -31.75
N GLY A 292 11.96 22.26 -31.27
CA GLY A 292 13.12 23.16 -31.22
C GLY A 292 14.26 22.64 -30.33
N ILE A 293 13.94 22.10 -29.15
CA ILE A 293 14.91 21.49 -28.22
C ILE A 293 15.57 20.25 -28.86
N ALA A 294 14.78 19.41 -29.54
CA ALA A 294 15.28 18.23 -30.24
C ALA A 294 16.23 18.60 -31.39
N LEU A 295 15.88 19.62 -32.20
CA LEU A 295 16.73 20.12 -33.27
C LEU A 295 18.04 20.74 -32.75
N ALA A 296 17.99 21.54 -31.69
CA ALA A 296 19.18 22.12 -31.06
C ALA A 296 20.12 21.03 -30.50
N GLY A 297 19.57 19.99 -29.88
CA GLY A 297 20.33 18.81 -29.44
C GLY A 297 20.99 18.07 -30.60
N GLY A 298 20.28 17.88 -31.71
CA GLY A 298 20.79 17.23 -32.91
C GLY A 298 21.92 18.02 -33.60
N ILE A 299 21.74 19.34 -33.77
CA ILE A 299 22.76 20.22 -34.35
C ILE A 299 24.03 20.26 -33.48
N GLY A 300 23.87 20.37 -32.16
CA GLY A 300 25.00 20.36 -31.22
C GLY A 300 25.75 19.02 -31.15
N TRP A 301 25.10 17.91 -31.51
CA TRP A 301 25.75 16.61 -31.66
C TRP A 301 26.56 16.52 -32.95
N ILE A 302 26.02 17.00 -34.08
CA ILE A 302 26.69 17.00 -35.39
C ILE A 302 27.94 17.89 -35.39
N ILE A 303 27.86 19.08 -34.78
CA ILE A 303 29.00 20.02 -34.71
C ILE A 303 30.14 19.44 -33.87
N ARG A 304 29.83 18.80 -32.72
CA ARG A 304 30.84 18.15 -31.88
C ARG A 304 31.53 16.97 -32.54
N LYS A 305 30.81 16.22 -33.38
CA LYS A 305 31.35 15.08 -34.12
C LYS A 305 32.32 15.47 -35.25
N ARG A 306 32.32 16.74 -35.67
CA ARG A 306 33.28 17.28 -36.66
C ARG A 306 34.54 17.89 -36.04
N ALA A 307 34.57 18.09 -34.72
CA ALA A 307 35.67 18.71 -33.99
C ALA A 307 36.57 17.70 -33.25
N SER A 308 36.29 16.40 -33.41
CA SER A 308 37.03 15.24 -32.89
C SER A 308 37.56 14.42 -34.05
#